data_AF-A0A536FLP5-F1
#
_entry.id   AF-A0A536FLP5-F1
#
_cell.length_a   1.000
_cell.length_b   1.000
_cell.length_c   1.000
_cell.angle_alpha   90.00
_cell.angle_beta   90.00
_cell.angle_gamma   90.00
#
_symmetry.space_group_name_H-M   'P 1'
#
loop_
_entity.id
_entity.type
_entity.pdbx_description
1 polymer ?
#
loop_
_entity_poly.entity_id
_entity_poly.type
_entity_poly.pdbx_seq_one_letter_code
_entity_poly.pdbx_strand_id
1 'polypeptide(L)' 'MTNTNCDVKVTFDSSVQISRQASGTTSDLKDNLTVTIIGTRQADGSIKATAIQIGGTTISIGNQPPPANGG' A
#
# COMPACT_ATOMS: atom_id res chain seq x y z
N MET A 1 -45.28 1.07 -4.12
CA MET A 1 -43.82 1.24 -4.25
C MET A 1 -43.20 -0.14 -4.37
N THR A 2 -42.65 -0.48 -5.52
CA THR A 2 -41.93 -1.76 -5.74
C THR A 2 -40.55 -1.65 -5.11
N ASN A 3 -40.27 -2.49 -4.11
CA ASN A 3 -38.97 -2.57 -3.47
C ASN A 3 -38.05 -3.41 -4.36
N THR A 4 -37.32 -2.77 -5.28
CA THR A 4 -36.33 -3.47 -6.11
C THR A 4 -35.07 -3.69 -5.27
N ASN A 5 -35.10 -4.70 -4.40
CA ASN A 5 -33.90 -5.17 -3.74
C ASN A 5 -33.10 -5.97 -4.78
N CYS A 6 -32.11 -5.34 -5.40
CA CYS A 6 -31.15 -6.03 -6.25
C CYS A 6 -30.08 -6.66 -5.35
N ASP A 7 -30.24 -7.93 -4.98
CA ASP A 7 -29.18 -8.65 -4.29
C ASP A 7 -27.92 -8.68 -5.17
N VAL A 8 -26.80 -8.18 -4.64
CA VAL A 8 -25.51 -8.20 -5.34
C VAL A 8 -24.81 -9.52 -5.03
N LYS A 9 -24.70 -10.39 -6.04
CA LYS A 9 -23.90 -11.62 -5.95
C LYS A 9 -22.48 -11.35 -6.45
N VAL A 10 -21.49 -11.66 -5.61
CA VAL A 10 -20.07 -11.63 -5.96
C VAL A 10 -19.55 -13.07 -6.03
N THR A 11 -18.82 -13.41 -7.09
CA THR A 11 -18.21 -14.74 -7.31
C THR A 11 -16.74 -14.55 -7.64
N PHE A 12 -15.88 -15.37 -7.02
CA PHE A 12 -14.42 -15.35 -7.20
C PHE A 12 -13.97 -16.68 -7.81
N ASP A 13 -13.04 -16.65 -8.76
CA ASP A 13 -12.39 -17.81 -9.32
C ASP A 13 -11.10 -18.19 -8.57
N SER A 14 -10.49 -19.32 -8.92
CA SER A 14 -9.32 -19.86 -8.23
C SER A 14 -8.04 -19.03 -8.39
N SER A 15 -8.00 -18.07 -9.31
CA SER A 15 -6.85 -17.19 -9.51
C SER A 15 -6.88 -15.94 -8.60
N VAL A 16 -8.01 -15.67 -7.93
CA VAL A 16 -8.18 -14.49 -7.10
C VAL A 16 -7.23 -14.55 -5.89
N GLN A 17 -6.29 -13.60 -5.84
CA GLN A 17 -5.42 -13.38 -4.69
C GLN A 17 -6.06 -12.33 -3.78
N ILE A 18 -6.43 -12.73 -2.57
CA ILE A 18 -6.99 -11.83 -1.55
C ILE A 18 -5.86 -11.38 -0.64
N SER A 19 -5.54 -10.09 -0.67
CA SER A 19 -4.65 -9.46 0.31
C SER A 19 -5.47 -8.58 1.25
N ARG A 20 -5.22 -8.69 2.56
CA ARG A 20 -5.83 -7.83 3.57
C ARG A 20 -4.77 -6.88 4.08
N GLN A 21 -4.93 -5.59 3.79
CA GLN A 21 -4.21 -4.56 4.52
C GLN A 21 -4.87 -4.40 5.90
N ALA A 22 -4.09 -4.60 6.95
CA ALA A 22 -4.50 -4.27 8.31
C ALA A 22 -3.87 -2.92 8.69
N SER A 23 -4.60 -2.10 9.43
CA SER A 23 -4.04 -0.90 10.04
C SER A 23 -2.90 -1.32 10.97
N GLY A 24 -1.68 -0.89 10.66
CA GLY A 24 -0.51 -1.10 11.51
C GLY A 24 -0.44 -0.07 12.62
N THR A 25 0.36 -0.39 13.63
CA THR A 25 0.78 0.49 14.71
C THR A 25 2.29 0.62 14.70
N THR A 26 2.82 1.60 15.43
CA THR A 26 4.28 1.73 15.59
C THR A 26 4.90 0.53 16.32
N SER A 27 4.14 -0.19 17.14
CA SER A 27 4.58 -1.43 17.82
C SER A 27 4.86 -2.59 16.87
N ASP A 28 4.33 -2.52 15.63
CA ASP A 28 4.61 -3.51 14.59
C ASP A 28 5.99 -3.31 13.97
N LEU A 29 6.63 -2.15 14.16
CA LEU A 29 8.00 -1.88 13.77
C LEU A 29 8.94 -2.57 14.77
N LYS A 30 9.56 -3.66 14.33
CA LYS A 30 10.56 -4.43 15.08
C LYS A 30 11.95 -4.21 14.49
N ASP A 31 12.97 -4.54 15.28
CA ASP A 31 14.35 -4.51 14.82
C ASP A 31 14.53 -5.39 13.57
N ASN A 32 15.43 -4.96 12.68
CA ASN A 32 15.78 -5.65 11.45
C ASN A 32 14.64 -5.84 10.43
N LEU A 33 13.55 -5.06 10.53
CA LEU A 33 12.52 -5.00 9.49
C LEU A 33 12.89 -3.99 8.40
N THR A 34 12.64 -4.37 7.15
CA THR A 34 12.62 -3.45 6.02
C THR A 34 11.21 -2.90 5.83
N VAL A 35 11.11 -1.57 5.74
CA VAL A 35 9.83 -0.86 5.55
C VAL A 35 9.94 0.17 4.43
N THR A 36 8.80 0.52 3.83
CA THR A 36 8.70 1.65 2.90
C THR A 36 8.06 2.82 3.63
N ILE A 37 8.72 3.98 3.63
CA ILE A 37 8.21 5.22 4.22
C ILE A 37 7.77 6.16 3.10
N ILE A 38 6.56 6.70 3.22
CA ILE A 38 6.09 7.83 2.40
C ILE A 38 5.99 9.04 3.33
N GLY A 39 6.63 10.15 2.95
CA GLY A 39 6.64 11.35 3.76
C GLY A 39 7.39 12.52 3.12
N THR A 40 7.42 13.65 3.81
CA THR A 40 8.12 14.85 3.36
C THR A 40 9.48 14.96 4.05
N ARG A 41 10.56 15.08 3.28
CA ARG A 41 11.89 15.38 3.82
C ARG A 41 11.90 16.77 4.46
N GLN A 42 12.40 16.88 5.67
CA GLN A 42 12.52 18.12 6.43
C GLN A 42 13.90 18.76 6.21
N ALA A 43 14.04 20.02 6.62
CA ALA A 43 15.29 20.78 6.47
C ALA A 43 16.48 20.18 7.25
N ASP A 44 16.19 19.47 8.34
CA ASP A 44 17.19 18.74 9.15
C ASP A 44 17.56 17.37 8.57
N GLY A 45 16.97 16.99 7.43
CA GLY A 45 17.21 15.71 6.77
C GLY A 45 16.32 14.55 7.26
N SER A 46 15.51 14.75 8.31
CA SER A 46 14.51 13.77 8.75
C SER A 46 13.37 13.63 7.74
N ILE A 47 12.57 12.55 7.83
CA ILE A 47 11.35 12.38 7.05
C ILE A 47 10.14 12.45 7.97
N LYS A 48 9.27 13.44 7.75
CA LYS A 48 7.94 13.47 8.37
C LYS A 48 7.04 12.49 7.63
N ALA A 49 6.92 11.28 8.17
CA ALA A 49 6.13 10.20 7.58
C ALA A 49 4.64 10.51 7.60
N THR A 50 3.95 10.19 6.50
CA THR A 50 2.49 10.17 6.37
C THR A 50 1.96 8.76 6.19
N ALA A 51 2.79 7.81 5.75
CA ALA A 51 2.49 6.38 5.72
C ALA A 51 3.75 5.54 5.91
N ILE A 52 3.57 4.35 6.51
CA ILE A 52 4.61 3.34 6.68
C ILE A 52 4.02 1.99 6.25
N GLN A 53 4.71 1.29 5.36
CA GLN A 53 4.32 -0.05 4.94
C GLN A 53 5.30 -1.08 5.51
N ILE A 54 4.74 -2.04 6.24
CA ILE A 54 5.47 -3.10 6.97
C ILE A 54 5.23 -4.42 6.24
N GLY A 55 6.30 -5.10 5.82
CA GLY A 55 6.22 -6.37 5.09
C GLY A 55 6.11 -6.18 3.57
N GLY A 56 7.02 -6.83 2.85
CA GLY A 56 7.26 -6.60 1.42
C GLY A 56 6.16 -7.12 0.50
N THR A 57 5.67 -6.23 -0.36
CA THR A 57 5.51 -6.50 -1.79
C THR A 57 6.03 -5.27 -2.52
N THR A 58 6.88 -5.49 -3.52
CA THR A 58 7.21 -4.46 -4.51
C THR A 58 5.90 -3.90 -5.02
N ILE A 59 5.63 -2.62 -4.76
CA ILE A 59 4.49 -1.96 -5.37
C ILE A 59 4.80 -1.88 -6.87
N SER A 60 4.08 -2.65 -7.69
CA SER A 60 3.92 -2.31 -9.11
C SER A 60 3.13 -1.01 -9.16
N ILE A 61 3.84 0.10 -9.05
CA ILE A 61 3.31 1.43 -9.31
C ILE A 61 3.01 1.47 -10.81
N GLY A 62 1.74 1.25 -11.18
CA GLY A 62 1.28 1.40 -12.55
C GLY A 62 1.74 2.75 -13.10
N ASN A 63 2.46 2.69 -14.22
CA ASN A 63 2.89 3.80 -15.07
C ASN A 63 3.82 4.89 -14.49
N GLN A 64 4.82 4.55 -13.66
CA GLN A 64 5.99 5.44 -13.60
C GLN A 64 6.99 5.03 -14.70
N PRO A 65 7.17 5.82 -15.79
CA PRO A 65 8.27 5.59 -16.72
C PRO A 65 9.59 5.61 -15.95
N PRO A 66 10.58 4.77 -16.34
CA PRO A 66 11.87 4.74 -15.66
C PRO A 66 12.44 6.16 -15.58
N PRO A 67 13.08 6.55 -14.46
CA PRO A 67 13.69 7.86 -14.35
C PRO A 67 14.65 8.06 -15.52
N ALA A 68 14.50 9.18 -16.24
CA ALA A 68 15.34 9.50 -17.37
C ALA A 68 16.81 9.48 -16.91
N ASN A 69 17.56 8.52 -17.41
CA ASN A 69 18.98 8.39 -17.13
C ASN A 69 19.69 9.54 -17.86
N GLY A 70 19.97 10.62 -17.14
CA GLY A 70 20.74 11.75 -17.65
C GLY A 70 22.22 11.36 -17.73
N GLY A 71 22.80 11.47 -18.92
CA GLY A 71 24.22 11.22 -19.18
C GLY A 71 25.15 12.33 -18.71
#